data_AF-A0A8T2RZA2-F1
#
_entry.id   AF-A0A8T2RZA2-F1
#
_cell.length_a   1.000
_cell.length_b   1.000
_cell.length_c   1.000
_cell.angle_alpha   90.00
_cell.angle_beta   90.00
_cell.angle_gamma   90.00
#
_symmetry.space_group_name_H-M   'P 1'
#
loop_
_entity.id
_entity.type
_entity.pdbx_description
1 polymer ?
#
loop_
_entity_poly.entity_id
_entity_poly.type
_entity_poly.pdbx_seq_one_letter_code
_entity_poly.pdbx_strand_id
1 'polypeptide(L)'
;MEILRVPLSSVVQRSKVPEASVWEWTGSALDEGREASEWLTRYLGKAARLVRFDLDNEVRAVDARYAPGYFTAFSDGFPILVISQSSLETLNEKLSVPLPIGRFRPNILVQGCEPFGEDLWETFTISDVKFHGVKLCSRCKVPTIDTETAEEGFEPLRTLGTFRAGKSFSLSKATGSVFFGQNVVCEETRDALHHKSLSICVGANIKVLNKYPSITESMV
;
A
#
# COMPACT_ATOMS: atom_id res chain seq x y z
N MET A 1 -25.51 -9.08 -11.35
CA MET A 1 -25.69 -7.60 -11.27
C MET A 1 -25.10 -6.99 -12.52
N GLU A 2 -25.70 -5.93 -13.04
CA GLU A 2 -25.14 -5.19 -14.18
C GLU A 2 -23.86 -4.44 -13.78
N ILE A 3 -23.02 -4.14 -14.77
CA ILE A 3 -21.75 -3.42 -14.56
C ILE A 3 -22.07 -1.96 -14.21
N LEU A 4 -21.63 -1.50 -13.04
CA LEU A 4 -21.67 -0.08 -12.66
C LEU A 4 -20.61 0.71 -13.43
N ARG A 5 -20.98 1.87 -14.00
CA ARG A 5 -20.05 2.79 -14.67
C ARG A 5 -20.03 4.13 -13.94
N VAL A 6 -18.90 4.44 -13.30
CA VAL A 6 -18.72 5.70 -12.58
C VAL A 6 -17.80 6.63 -13.38
N PRO A 7 -18.22 7.86 -13.73
CA PRO A 7 -17.38 8.76 -14.51
C PRO A 7 -16.18 9.27 -13.71
N LEU A 8 -15.00 9.25 -14.33
CA LEU A 8 -13.77 9.79 -13.71
C LEU A 8 -13.64 11.31 -13.87
N SER A 9 -14.36 11.91 -14.84
CA SER A 9 -14.27 13.33 -15.18
C SER A 9 -14.43 14.26 -13.97
N SER A 10 -13.57 15.28 -13.92
CA SER A 10 -13.64 16.40 -12.97
C SER A 10 -14.81 17.35 -13.27
N VAL A 11 -15.38 17.29 -14.48
CA VAL A 11 -16.53 18.12 -14.89
C VAL A 11 -17.83 17.67 -14.22
N VAL A 12 -17.88 16.43 -13.71
CA VAL A 12 -19.02 15.94 -12.94
C VAL A 12 -19.00 16.60 -11.56
N GLN A 13 -19.98 17.47 -11.31
CA GLN A 13 -20.19 18.09 -10.00
C GLN A 13 -20.60 16.99 -9.01
N ARG A 14 -19.74 16.72 -8.05
CA ARG A 14 -19.98 15.73 -6.99
C ARG A 14 -20.45 16.44 -5.73
N SER A 15 -21.44 15.87 -5.06
CA SER A 15 -21.82 16.31 -3.73
C SER A 15 -20.74 15.92 -2.72
N LYS A 16 -20.58 16.70 -1.64
CA LYS A 16 -19.66 16.35 -0.57
C LYS A 16 -20.33 15.44 0.46
N VAL A 17 -19.61 14.41 0.88
CA VAL A 17 -19.83 13.73 2.15
C VAL A 17 -19.01 14.50 3.19
N PRO A 18 -19.64 15.09 4.21
CA PRO A 18 -18.96 16.01 5.12
C PRO A 18 -17.94 15.31 6.00
N GLU A 19 -18.12 14.01 6.24
CA GLU A 19 -17.27 13.25 7.15
C GLU A 19 -17.06 11.81 6.65
N ALA A 20 -15.81 11.46 6.45
CA ALA A 20 -15.32 10.10 6.24
C ALA A 20 -14.04 9.91 7.07
N SER A 21 -13.90 8.74 7.69
CA SER A 21 -12.76 8.42 8.54
C SER A 21 -11.98 7.23 8.00
N VAL A 22 -10.65 7.34 8.00
CA VAL A 22 -9.71 6.25 7.71
C VAL A 22 -8.63 6.26 8.77
N TRP A 23 -8.68 5.27 9.66
CA TRP A 23 -7.92 5.27 10.92
C TRP A 23 -8.19 6.56 11.72
N GLU A 24 -7.15 7.23 12.19
CA GLU A 24 -7.26 8.49 12.96
C GLU A 24 -7.54 9.72 12.08
N TRP A 25 -7.48 9.60 10.74
CA TRP A 25 -7.80 10.71 9.85
C TRP A 25 -9.32 10.80 9.65
N THR A 26 -9.84 12.02 9.74
CA THR A 26 -11.23 12.34 9.40
C THR A 26 -11.24 13.61 8.55
N GLY A 27 -12.01 13.60 7.46
CA GLY A 27 -12.17 14.73 6.56
C GLY A 27 -13.34 14.53 5.60
N SER A 28 -13.50 15.43 4.65
CA SER A 28 -14.54 15.33 3.64
C SER A 28 -14.18 14.39 2.48
N ALA A 29 -15.19 13.93 1.75
CA ALA A 29 -15.02 13.13 0.54
C ALA A 29 -16.06 13.51 -0.51
N LEU A 30 -15.80 13.16 -1.77
CA LEU A 30 -16.72 13.42 -2.88
C LEU A 30 -17.62 12.19 -3.10
N ASP A 31 -18.93 12.35 -3.02
CA ASP A 31 -19.92 11.29 -3.25
C ASP A 31 -19.98 10.93 -4.74
N GLU A 32 -19.86 9.65 -5.09
CA GLU A 32 -19.99 9.15 -6.47
C GLU A 32 -21.46 8.91 -6.87
N GLY A 33 -22.40 9.27 -6.00
CA GLY A 33 -23.80 9.39 -6.32
C GLY A 33 -24.65 8.18 -5.95
N ARG A 34 -25.97 8.37 -6.12
CA ARG A 34 -26.99 7.40 -5.70
C ARG A 34 -26.82 6.05 -6.39
N GLU A 35 -26.54 6.04 -7.69
CA GLU A 35 -26.41 4.80 -8.46
C GLU A 35 -25.29 3.91 -7.90
N ALA A 36 -24.11 4.48 -7.62
CA ALA A 36 -22.99 3.76 -7.03
C ALA A 36 -23.30 3.26 -5.61
N SER A 37 -23.92 4.10 -4.79
CA SER A 37 -24.38 3.77 -3.43
C SER A 37 -25.36 2.61 -3.42
N GLU A 38 -26.39 2.65 -4.26
CA GLU A 38 -27.40 1.59 -4.37
C GLU A 38 -26.80 0.29 -4.90
N TRP A 39 -25.91 0.37 -5.90
CA TRP A 39 -25.23 -0.80 -6.44
C TRP A 39 -24.39 -1.51 -5.36
N LEU A 40 -23.57 -0.77 -4.61
CA LEU A 40 -22.78 -1.33 -3.52
C LEU A 40 -23.65 -1.84 -2.38
N THR A 41 -24.73 -1.13 -2.06
CA THR A 41 -25.66 -1.54 -0.99
C THR A 41 -26.32 -2.88 -1.33
N ARG A 42 -26.76 -3.07 -2.58
CA ARG A 42 -27.31 -4.34 -3.05
C ARG A 42 -26.27 -5.46 -3.04
N TYR A 43 -25.05 -5.18 -3.48
CA TYR A 43 -23.97 -6.17 -3.52
C TYR A 43 -23.55 -6.64 -2.13
N LEU A 44 -23.33 -5.69 -1.22
CA LEU A 44 -22.80 -5.94 0.12
C LEU A 44 -23.89 -6.35 1.13
N GLY A 45 -25.17 -6.22 0.77
CA GLY A 45 -26.30 -6.49 1.67
C GLY A 45 -26.41 -5.50 2.85
N LYS A 46 -25.73 -4.36 2.79
CA LYS A 46 -25.71 -3.33 3.84
C LYS A 46 -25.55 -1.95 3.23
N ALA A 47 -26.08 -0.92 3.91
CA ALA A 47 -25.96 0.46 3.45
C ALA A 47 -24.48 0.83 3.21
N ALA A 48 -24.16 1.24 1.98
CA ALA A 48 -22.81 1.57 1.57
C ALA A 48 -22.82 2.73 0.56
N ARG A 49 -21.79 3.59 0.61
CA ARG A 49 -21.56 4.65 -0.38
C ARG A 49 -20.18 4.47 -1.00
N LEU A 50 -20.06 4.83 -2.28
CA LEU A 50 -18.77 5.00 -2.94
C LEU A 50 -18.38 6.48 -2.85
N VAL A 51 -17.17 6.74 -2.38
CA VAL A 51 -16.63 8.10 -2.27
C VAL A 51 -15.24 8.19 -2.89
N ARG A 52 -14.87 9.38 -3.32
CA ARG A 52 -13.55 9.74 -3.83
C ARG A 52 -12.87 10.72 -2.87
N PHE A 53 -11.57 10.60 -2.71
CA PHE A 53 -10.79 11.53 -1.90
C PHE A 53 -10.83 12.93 -2.51
N ASP A 54 -11.13 13.94 -1.70
CA ASP A 54 -11.23 15.34 -2.13
C ASP A 54 -9.83 15.99 -2.18
N LEU A 55 -9.04 15.65 -3.20
CA LEU A 55 -7.64 16.10 -3.33
C LEU A 55 -7.48 17.64 -3.36
N ASP A 56 -8.54 18.38 -3.67
CA ASP A 56 -8.51 19.85 -3.75
C ASP A 56 -8.70 20.51 -2.38
N ASN A 57 -9.30 19.81 -1.41
CA ASN A 57 -9.67 20.37 -0.11
C ASN A 57 -9.11 19.60 1.08
N GLU A 58 -8.66 18.36 0.87
CA GLU A 58 -8.24 17.46 1.92
C GLU A 58 -6.79 17.02 1.74
N VAL A 59 -6.12 16.88 2.87
CA VAL A 59 -4.76 16.41 2.94
C VAL A 59 -4.68 15.38 4.05
N ARG A 60 -4.25 14.16 3.71
CA ARG A 60 -3.97 13.11 4.68
C ARG A 60 -2.49 12.81 4.67
N ALA A 61 -1.78 13.40 5.63
CA ALA A 61 -0.36 13.16 5.83
C ALA A 61 -0.09 11.69 6.16
N VAL A 62 1.01 11.17 5.62
CA VAL A 62 1.58 9.92 6.14
C VAL A 62 2.23 10.18 7.50
N ASP A 63 2.64 9.12 8.18
CA ASP A 63 3.33 9.25 9.46
C ASP A 63 4.66 10.02 9.29
N ALA A 64 4.68 11.26 9.80
CA ALA A 64 5.77 12.21 9.62
C ALA A 64 7.11 11.75 10.23
N ARG A 65 7.09 10.72 11.09
CA ARG A 65 8.33 10.09 11.59
C ARG A 65 9.10 9.41 10.47
N TYR A 66 8.38 8.80 9.53
CA TYR A 66 8.97 8.00 8.45
C TYR A 66 9.10 8.77 7.14
N ALA A 67 8.14 9.65 6.83
CA ALA A 67 8.13 10.38 5.57
C ALA A 67 7.47 11.76 5.73
N PRO A 68 8.17 12.73 6.35
CA PRO A 68 7.63 14.08 6.54
C PRO A 68 7.42 14.80 5.20
N GLY A 69 6.28 15.48 5.06
CA GLY A 69 5.90 16.21 3.83
C GLY A 69 5.28 15.34 2.74
N TYR A 70 5.02 14.06 3.02
CA TYR A 70 4.32 13.16 2.12
C TYR A 70 2.88 12.92 2.56
N PHE A 71 2.05 12.54 1.59
CA PHE A 71 0.62 12.38 1.76
C PHE A 71 0.13 11.07 1.13
N THR A 72 -1.03 10.64 1.57
CA THR A 72 -1.77 9.53 0.98
C THR A 72 -3.24 9.91 0.87
N ALA A 73 -4.02 9.13 0.12
CA ALA A 73 -5.47 9.27 0.09
C ALA A 73 -6.09 8.24 1.05
N PHE A 74 -6.94 7.34 0.58
CA PHE A 74 -7.52 6.28 1.40
C PHE A 74 -6.63 5.03 1.57
N SER A 75 -5.39 5.02 1.06
CA SER A 75 -4.45 3.91 1.31
C SER A 75 -4.11 3.81 2.81
N ASP A 76 -3.74 2.63 3.29
CA ASP A 76 -3.57 2.36 4.73
C ASP A 76 -2.68 3.39 5.46
N GLY A 77 -1.38 3.43 5.13
CA GLY A 77 -0.43 4.36 5.77
C GLY A 77 0.53 5.08 4.84
N PHE A 78 0.82 4.52 3.66
CA PHE A 78 1.76 5.07 2.67
C PHE A 78 1.20 4.92 1.25
N PRO A 79 1.62 5.75 0.29
CA PRO A 79 1.03 5.76 -1.05
C PRO A 79 1.43 4.55 -1.91
N ILE A 80 2.63 3.99 -1.69
CA ILE A 80 3.21 2.94 -2.55
C ILE A 80 3.81 1.83 -1.68
N LEU A 81 3.52 0.58 -2.06
CA LEU A 81 4.13 -0.63 -1.51
C LEU A 81 4.94 -1.36 -2.59
N VAL A 82 6.19 -1.67 -2.29
CA VAL A 82 7.11 -2.47 -3.12
C VAL A 82 7.28 -3.85 -2.49
N ILE A 83 7.21 -4.90 -3.32
CA ILE A 83 7.54 -6.28 -2.95
C ILE A 83 8.38 -6.88 -4.07
N SER A 84 9.39 -7.69 -3.72
CA SER A 84 10.12 -8.46 -4.73
C SER A 84 9.50 -9.82 -5.00
N GLN A 85 9.64 -10.27 -6.25
CA GLN A 85 9.24 -11.60 -6.68
C GLN A 85 9.99 -12.69 -5.91
N SER A 86 11.28 -12.50 -5.63
CA SER A 86 12.10 -13.42 -4.85
C SER A 86 11.65 -13.53 -3.38
N SER A 87 11.20 -12.42 -2.77
CA SER A 87 10.53 -12.45 -1.45
C SER A 87 9.27 -13.31 -1.46
N LEU A 88 8.42 -13.17 -2.49
CA LEU A 88 7.20 -13.95 -2.64
C LEU A 88 7.50 -15.44 -2.82
N GLU A 89 8.47 -15.77 -3.68
CA GLU A 89 8.90 -17.15 -3.92
C GLU A 89 9.42 -17.79 -2.63
N THR A 90 10.29 -17.11 -1.90
CA THR A 90 10.83 -17.60 -0.62
C THR A 90 9.75 -17.80 0.44
N LEU A 91 8.70 -16.97 0.45
CA LEU A 91 7.54 -17.19 1.31
C LEU A 91 6.74 -18.42 0.84
N ASN A 92 6.49 -18.53 -0.45
CA ASN A 92 5.70 -19.62 -1.03
C ASN A 92 6.36 -20.99 -0.88
N GLU A 93 7.69 -21.07 -0.85
CA GLU A 93 8.43 -22.30 -0.52
C GLU A 93 8.15 -22.81 0.90
N LYS A 94 7.73 -21.93 1.82
CA LYS A 94 7.43 -22.26 3.21
C LYS A 94 5.94 -22.53 3.46
N LEU A 95 5.09 -22.27 2.46
CA LEU A 95 3.65 -22.47 2.55
C LEU A 95 3.26 -23.82 1.96
N SER A 96 2.24 -24.46 2.53
CA SER A 96 1.65 -25.67 1.94
C SER A 96 0.93 -25.37 0.62
N VAL A 97 0.37 -24.17 0.50
CA VAL A 97 -0.29 -23.67 -0.71
C VAL A 97 0.32 -22.32 -1.06
N PRO A 98 1.00 -22.19 -2.22
CA PRO A 98 1.54 -20.91 -2.68
C PRO A 98 0.44 -19.85 -2.82
N LEU A 99 0.77 -18.61 -2.47
CA LEU A 99 -0.12 -17.48 -2.56
C LEU A 99 0.26 -16.58 -3.74
N PRO A 100 -0.74 -15.99 -4.43
CA PRO A 100 -0.48 -15.01 -5.47
C PRO A 100 -0.08 -13.66 -4.85
N ILE A 101 0.72 -12.87 -5.59
CA ILE A 101 1.16 -11.54 -5.15
C ILE A 101 -0.02 -10.61 -4.80
N GLY A 102 -1.17 -10.81 -5.43
CA GLY A 102 -2.40 -10.05 -5.20
C GLY A 102 -2.88 -10.06 -3.74
N ARG A 103 -2.55 -11.10 -2.96
CA ARG A 103 -2.83 -11.17 -1.51
C ARG A 103 -2.17 -10.05 -0.73
N PHE A 104 -1.01 -9.58 -1.18
CA PHE A 104 -0.21 -8.57 -0.47
C PHE A 104 -0.48 -7.14 -0.96
N ARG A 105 -1.15 -6.99 -2.10
CA ARG A 105 -1.58 -5.71 -2.71
C ARG A 105 -0.42 -4.71 -2.92
N PRO A 106 0.77 -5.11 -3.43
CA PRO A 106 1.79 -4.13 -3.77
C PRO A 106 1.34 -3.29 -4.96
N ASN A 107 1.89 -2.08 -5.04
CA ASN A 107 1.77 -1.24 -6.23
C ASN A 107 2.84 -1.61 -7.26
N ILE A 108 4.02 -1.99 -6.79
CA ILE A 108 5.19 -2.30 -7.63
C ILE A 108 5.73 -3.68 -7.21
N LEU A 109 5.75 -4.60 -8.18
CA LEU A 109 6.43 -5.90 -8.06
C LEU A 109 7.77 -5.83 -8.79
N VAL A 110 8.85 -6.17 -8.12
CA VAL A 110 10.22 -6.06 -8.65
C VAL A 110 10.86 -7.43 -8.82
N GLN A 111 11.75 -7.57 -9.79
CA GLN A 111 12.49 -8.81 -10.07
C GLN A 111 14.00 -8.53 -10.10
N GLY A 112 14.81 -9.58 -9.93
CA GLY A 112 16.28 -9.49 -10.04
C GLY A 112 17.00 -8.99 -8.79
N CYS A 113 16.39 -9.12 -7.61
CA CYS A 113 17.05 -8.91 -6.32
C CYS A 113 16.98 -10.16 -5.44
N GLU A 114 17.90 -10.26 -4.48
CA GLU A 114 17.86 -11.29 -3.44
C GLU A 114 16.52 -11.27 -2.68
N PRO A 115 16.04 -12.41 -2.18
CA PRO A 115 14.86 -12.45 -1.32
C PRO A 115 14.96 -11.43 -0.19
N PHE A 116 13.90 -10.62 -0.04
CA PHE A 116 13.80 -9.53 0.93
C PHE A 116 14.83 -8.40 0.74
N GLY A 117 15.53 -8.37 -0.39
CA GLY A 117 16.51 -7.34 -0.68
C GLY A 117 15.91 -5.93 -0.74
N GLU A 118 14.61 -5.82 -1.04
CA GLU A 118 13.85 -4.57 -1.01
C GLU A 118 13.76 -3.95 0.38
N ASP A 119 13.84 -4.74 1.45
CA ASP A 119 13.71 -4.24 2.83
C ASP A 119 14.72 -3.12 3.15
N LEU A 120 15.91 -3.21 2.54
CA LEU A 120 17.04 -2.33 2.79
C LEU A 120 17.14 -1.21 1.75
N TRP A 121 16.23 -1.09 0.78
CA TRP A 121 16.33 -0.01 -0.21
C TRP A 121 16.01 1.32 0.46
N GLU A 122 17.02 2.14 0.69
CA GLU A 122 16.83 3.48 1.26
C GLU A 122 16.42 4.45 0.15
N THR A 123 17.15 4.44 -0.96
CA THR A 123 16.85 5.27 -2.12
C THR A 123 17.13 4.50 -3.40
N PHE A 124 16.21 4.54 -4.34
CA PHE A 124 16.34 3.87 -5.63
C PHE A 124 15.61 4.65 -6.72
N THR A 125 15.89 4.33 -7.98
CA THR A 125 15.15 4.87 -9.12
C THR A 125 14.49 3.77 -9.92
N ILE A 126 13.35 4.09 -10.52
CA ILE A 126 12.72 3.31 -11.58
C ILE A 126 12.65 4.23 -12.78
N SER A 127 13.38 3.89 -13.85
CA SER A 127 13.72 4.87 -14.90
C SER A 127 14.36 6.13 -14.26
N ASP A 128 13.78 7.32 -14.46
CA ASP A 128 14.26 8.60 -13.94
C ASP A 128 13.49 9.09 -12.69
N VAL A 129 12.55 8.28 -12.17
CA VAL A 129 11.73 8.65 -11.00
C VAL A 129 12.41 8.13 -9.74
N LYS A 130 12.63 9.01 -8.75
CA LYS A 130 13.30 8.65 -7.50
C LYS A 130 12.30 8.26 -6.40
N PHE A 131 12.62 7.18 -5.70
CA PHE A 131 11.85 6.66 -4.58
C PHE A 131 12.71 6.54 -3.33
N HIS A 132 12.06 6.71 -2.18
CA HIS A 132 12.64 6.47 -0.87
C HIS A 132 11.88 5.33 -0.19
N GLY A 133 12.60 4.30 0.27
CA GLY A 133 12.03 3.31 1.17
C GLY A 133 11.96 3.90 2.57
N VAL A 134 10.79 3.87 3.20
CA VAL A 134 10.55 4.65 4.43
C VAL A 134 10.15 3.80 5.63
N LYS A 135 9.60 2.60 5.39
CA LYS A 135 9.17 1.71 6.48
C LYS A 135 8.85 0.32 5.97
N LEU A 136 9.28 -0.73 6.65
CA LEU A 136 8.78 -2.08 6.36
C LEU A 136 7.26 -2.16 6.56
N CYS A 137 6.59 -2.89 5.68
CA CYS A 137 5.15 -3.07 5.72
C CYS A 137 4.79 -4.17 6.74
N SER A 138 4.33 -3.75 7.92
CA SER A 138 3.72 -4.64 8.89
C SER A 138 2.39 -5.17 8.34
N ARG A 139 2.23 -6.49 8.30
CA ARG A 139 1.04 -7.11 7.71
C ARG A 139 -0.08 -7.27 8.74
N CYS A 140 -1.24 -6.70 8.43
CA CYS A 140 -2.51 -6.97 9.11
C CYS A 140 -3.12 -8.29 8.60
N LYS A 141 -4.35 -8.61 9.02
CA LYS A 141 -5.06 -9.83 8.59
C LYS A 141 -5.46 -9.89 7.12
N VAL A 142 -5.48 -8.77 6.40
CA VAL A 142 -6.00 -8.72 5.01
C VAL A 142 -5.38 -9.76 4.06
N PRO A 143 -4.05 -10.05 4.09
CA PRO A 143 -3.47 -11.08 3.23
C PRO A 143 -3.94 -12.50 3.53
N THR A 144 -4.59 -12.75 4.67
CA THR A 144 -5.13 -14.06 5.01
C THR A 144 -6.51 -14.33 4.43
N ILE A 145 -7.12 -13.32 3.80
CA ILE A 145 -8.44 -13.42 3.18
C ILE A 145 -8.29 -13.92 1.75
N ASP A 146 -9.04 -14.96 1.39
CA ASP A 146 -9.14 -15.43 0.03
C ASP A 146 -9.84 -14.42 -0.87
N THR A 147 -9.17 -14.02 -1.96
CA THR A 147 -9.70 -12.98 -2.84
C THR A 147 -10.80 -13.49 -3.78
N GLU A 148 -10.92 -14.80 -3.96
CA GLU A 148 -11.96 -15.42 -4.78
C GLU A 148 -13.15 -15.85 -3.92
N THR A 149 -12.90 -16.44 -2.73
CA THR A 149 -13.96 -16.99 -1.87
C THR A 149 -14.36 -16.09 -0.71
N ALA A 150 -13.57 -15.06 -0.38
CA ALA A 150 -13.70 -14.20 0.79
C ALA A 150 -13.55 -14.93 2.15
N GLU A 151 -13.06 -16.17 2.16
CA GLU A 151 -12.81 -16.93 3.38
C GLU A 151 -11.58 -16.39 4.14
N GLU A 152 -11.71 -16.24 5.45
CA GLU A 152 -10.59 -15.84 6.31
C GLU A 152 -9.74 -17.06 6.71
N GLY A 153 -8.42 -16.91 6.71
CA GLY A 153 -7.48 -17.92 7.19
C GLY A 153 -6.42 -17.36 8.15
N PHE A 154 -5.40 -18.17 8.41
CA PHE A 154 -4.24 -17.80 9.25
C PHE A 154 -2.96 -17.55 8.44
N GLU A 155 -2.85 -18.13 7.24
CA GLU A 155 -1.73 -17.91 6.34
C GLU A 155 -1.98 -16.66 5.49
N PRO A 156 -0.95 -15.87 5.15
CA PRO A 156 0.48 -16.13 5.35
C PRO A 156 1.05 -15.65 6.70
N LEU A 157 0.24 -15.04 7.57
CA LEU A 157 0.75 -14.40 8.79
C LEU A 157 1.42 -15.38 9.75
N ARG A 158 0.88 -16.60 9.87
CA ARG A 158 1.48 -17.64 10.70
C ARG A 158 2.87 -18.01 10.19
N THR A 159 3.01 -18.31 8.90
CA THR A 159 4.30 -18.63 8.28
C THR A 159 5.29 -17.47 8.37
N LEU A 160 4.86 -16.25 8.01
CA LEU A 160 5.68 -15.05 8.17
C LEU A 160 6.12 -14.85 9.63
N GLY A 161 5.28 -15.15 10.61
CA GLY A 161 5.62 -15.04 12.03
C GLY A 161 6.78 -15.93 12.49
N THR A 162 7.14 -16.95 11.70
CA THR A 162 8.27 -17.85 12.04
C THR A 162 9.63 -17.25 11.67
N PHE A 163 9.71 -16.37 10.68
CA PHE A 163 11.00 -15.86 10.16
C PHE A 163 11.03 -14.36 9.81
N ARG A 164 9.88 -13.68 9.79
CA ARG A 164 9.70 -12.26 9.48
C ARG A 164 9.01 -11.47 10.60
N ALA A 165 8.98 -12.02 11.80
CA ALA A 165 8.50 -11.31 12.97
C ALA A 165 9.51 -10.25 13.42
N GLY A 166 9.06 -9.15 14.02
CA GLY A 166 9.95 -8.06 14.49
C GLY A 166 11.00 -8.54 15.49
N LYS A 167 10.68 -9.55 16.30
CA LYS A 167 11.66 -10.25 17.16
C LYS A 167 12.84 -10.84 16.38
N SER A 168 12.63 -11.32 15.15
CA SER A 168 13.66 -11.88 14.29
C SER A 168 14.62 -10.81 13.75
N PHE A 169 14.20 -9.56 13.78
CA PHE A 169 15.00 -8.39 13.36
C PHE A 169 15.54 -7.59 14.55
N SER A 170 15.40 -8.10 15.79
CA SER A 170 15.80 -7.38 17.01
C SER A 170 15.13 -6.00 17.16
N LEU A 171 13.93 -5.83 16.60
CA LEU A 171 13.17 -4.58 16.70
C LEU A 171 12.52 -4.49 18.08
N SER A 172 12.99 -3.55 18.91
CA SER A 172 12.45 -3.33 20.26
C SER A 172 11.01 -2.80 20.24
N LYS A 173 10.67 -2.03 19.21
CA LYS A 173 9.31 -1.61 18.88
C LYS A 173 8.79 -2.53 17.76
N ALA A 174 7.56 -3.01 17.88
CA ALA A 174 6.93 -3.94 16.91
C ALA A 174 7.47 -5.40 16.91
N THR A 175 7.94 -5.90 18.07
CA THR A 175 8.36 -7.31 18.26
C THR A 175 7.33 -8.35 17.78
N GLY A 176 6.04 -8.07 17.99
CA GLY A 176 4.92 -8.93 17.60
C GLY A 176 4.41 -8.73 16.17
N SER A 177 4.89 -7.71 15.45
CA SER A 177 4.50 -7.47 14.07
C SER A 177 5.23 -8.41 13.11
N VAL A 178 4.60 -8.75 12.00
CA VAL A 178 5.22 -9.51 10.90
C VAL A 178 5.34 -8.65 9.66
N PHE A 179 6.45 -8.76 8.93
CA PHE A 179 6.79 -7.81 7.87
C PHE A 179 6.94 -8.47 6.50
N PHE A 180 6.34 -7.87 5.48
CA PHE A 180 6.47 -8.30 4.10
C PHE A 180 6.23 -7.14 3.12
N GLY A 181 7.28 -6.79 2.36
CA GLY A 181 7.32 -5.60 1.51
C GLY A 181 7.76 -4.34 2.24
N GLN A 182 8.09 -3.33 1.45
CA GLN A 182 8.60 -2.04 1.91
C GLN A 182 7.65 -0.92 1.44
N ASN A 183 7.21 -0.07 2.37
CA ASN A 183 6.50 1.15 2.01
C ASN A 183 7.50 2.16 1.45
N VAL A 184 7.11 2.82 0.36
CA VAL A 184 7.97 3.79 -0.34
C VAL A 184 7.19 5.06 -0.66
N VAL A 185 7.92 6.15 -0.86
CA VAL A 185 7.41 7.43 -1.34
C VAL A 185 8.20 7.90 -2.56
N CYS A 186 7.57 8.64 -3.45
CA CYS A 186 8.19 9.20 -4.65
C CYS A 186 8.69 10.62 -4.35
N GLU A 187 9.97 10.91 -4.55
CA GLU A 187 10.62 12.17 -4.13
C GLU A 187 9.85 13.42 -4.60
N GLU A 188 9.38 13.39 -5.85
CA GLU A 188 8.67 14.48 -6.49
C GLU A 188 7.23 14.70 -5.98
N THR A 189 6.69 13.77 -5.20
CA THR A 189 5.36 13.89 -4.57
C THR A 189 5.39 14.57 -3.21
N ARG A 190 6.58 14.96 -2.74
CA ARG A 190 6.76 15.72 -1.52
C ARG A 190 6.14 17.13 -1.67
N ASP A 191 5.45 17.60 -0.63
CA ASP A 191 4.90 18.96 -0.52
C ASP A 191 3.88 19.37 -1.62
N ALA A 192 3.29 18.37 -2.29
CA ALA A 192 2.01 18.39 -3.04
C ALA A 192 1.60 19.69 -3.80
N LEU A 193 2.51 20.33 -4.53
CA LEU A 193 2.16 21.50 -5.36
C LEU A 193 2.61 21.42 -6.83
N HIS A 194 3.35 20.38 -7.23
CA HIS A 194 3.84 20.28 -8.61
C HIS A 194 3.26 19.09 -9.37
N HIS A 195 2.41 19.41 -10.35
CA HIS A 195 1.83 18.48 -11.33
C HIS A 195 2.86 18.01 -12.37
N LYS A 196 4.04 17.54 -11.94
CA LYS A 196 4.91 16.85 -12.87
C LYS A 196 4.30 15.49 -13.15
N SER A 197 3.89 15.26 -14.40
CA SER A 197 3.48 13.93 -14.83
C SER A 197 4.71 13.02 -14.79
N LEU A 198 4.69 12.04 -13.90
CA LEU A 198 5.72 11.03 -13.75
C LEU A 198 5.15 9.72 -14.26
N SER A 199 5.95 8.97 -15.00
CA SER A 199 5.57 7.67 -15.49
C SER A 199 6.69 6.67 -15.27
N ILE A 200 6.29 5.48 -14.85
CA ILE A 200 7.10 4.27 -14.84
C ILE A 200 6.36 3.22 -15.67
N CYS A 201 7.09 2.24 -16.20
CA CYS A 201 6.51 1.18 -17.01
C CYS A 201 6.99 -0.20 -16.55
N VAL A 202 6.20 -1.22 -16.86
CA VAL A 202 6.62 -2.61 -16.67
C VAL A 202 7.84 -2.88 -17.56
N GLY A 203 8.85 -3.53 -16.99
CA GLY A 203 10.13 -3.77 -17.65
C GLY A 203 11.15 -2.63 -17.50
N ALA A 204 10.80 -1.53 -16.82
CA ALA A 204 11.77 -0.50 -16.46
C ALA A 204 12.85 -1.05 -15.52
N ASN A 205 14.09 -0.62 -15.74
CA ASN A 205 15.20 -0.97 -14.87
C ASN A 205 15.10 -0.24 -13.53
N ILE A 206 15.49 -0.95 -12.48
CA ILE A 206 15.57 -0.41 -11.13
C ILE A 206 17.03 -0.26 -10.75
N LYS A 207 17.41 0.92 -10.24
CA LYS A 207 18.75 1.18 -9.73
C LYS A 207 18.66 1.56 -8.27
N VAL A 208 19.13 0.66 -7.40
CA VAL A 208 19.30 0.96 -5.97
C VAL A 208 20.50 1.90 -5.83
N LEU A 209 20.25 3.10 -5.31
CA LEU A 209 21.28 4.12 -5.11
C LEU A 209 21.96 3.96 -3.76
N ASN A 210 21.14 3.83 -2.70
CA ASN A 210 21.58 3.66 -1.33
C ASN A 210 20.79 2.53 -0.65
N LYS A 211 21.43 1.87 0.32
CA LYS A 211 20.80 0.87 1.18
C LYS A 211 20.98 1.25 2.63
N TYR A 212 19.95 0.98 3.43
CA TYR A 212 20.08 0.98 4.88
C TYR A 212 21.13 -0.05 5.32
N PRO A 213 21.98 0.25 6.32
CA PRO A 213 22.98 -0.71 6.79
C PRO A 213 22.36 -1.91 7.51
N SER A 214 21.14 -1.76 8.05
CA SER A 214 20.40 -2.81 8.73
C SER A 214 18.88 -2.62 8.66
N ILE A 215 18.13 -3.68 8.97
CA ILE A 215 16.66 -3.62 9.11
C ILE A 215 16.23 -2.69 10.25
N THR A 216 17.02 -2.59 11.31
CA THR A 216 16.73 -1.68 12.42
C THR A 216 16.77 -0.23 11.94
N GLU A 217 17.76 0.13 11.12
CA GLU A 217 17.89 1.47 10.55
C GLU A 217 16.85 1.79 9.48
N SER A 218 16.34 0.79 8.77
CA SER A 218 15.22 0.96 7.81
C SER A 218 13.85 1.18 8.49
N MET A 219 13.82 1.19 9.82
CA MET A 219 12.60 1.24 10.64
C MET A 219 12.53 2.46 11.56
N VAL A 220 13.46 3.42 11.41
CA VAL A 220 13.57 4.64 12.21
C VAL A 220 12.96 5.83 11.48
#